data_AF-A0A9P6KG85-F1
#
_entry.id   AF-A0A9P6KG85-F1
#
_cell.length_a   1.000
_cell.length_b   1.000
_cell.length_c   1.000
_cell.angle_alpha   90.00
_cell.angle_beta   90.00
_cell.angle_gamma   90.00
#
_symmetry.space_group_name_H-M   'P 1'
#
loop_
_entity.id
_entity.type
_entity.pdbx_description
1 polymer ?
#
loop_
_entity_poly.entity_id
_entity_poly.type
_entity_poly.pdbx_seq_one_letter_code
_entity_poly.pdbx_strand_id
1 'polypeptide(L)'
;MIEVDVFWSFSFGAIFAAASAGTLKTEERFWSTPSFVYTLLFLSLIFAPSGLYLLWDNPGWESMFVLGDKNEIHAILPTVFAFTNVLLGIIGYYVTYRKIRSNRHEEVLPMSHNKYWIHAYTCFCAILGMGYNRFMYPSDYVAWRAGTEYPLTDFFTSRILYTLLAMGVVLIPAAYIPCYIWFKNQTLLRHGDKSRLIITCLYFALQGVWVISAVFGGYQIRNFVKDPQLSYVENMWRLFDSGDILNRNSKWSPLLGFWVAELLVMFLVALPVFFIPSVPAKKTIKTQ
;
A
#
# COMPACT_ATOMS: atom_id res chain seq x y z
N MET A 1 6.13 10.52 -3.86
CA MET A 1 5.26 9.49 -4.45
C MET A 1 6.10 8.49 -5.23
N ILE A 2 7.15 8.93 -5.94
CA ILE A 2 8.20 8.04 -6.49
C ILE A 2 8.67 6.99 -5.46
N GLU A 3 8.82 7.39 -4.19
CA GLU A 3 9.26 6.52 -3.09
C GLU A 3 8.20 5.51 -2.65
N VAL A 4 6.92 5.74 -2.96
CA VAL A 4 5.82 4.85 -2.59
C VAL A 4 5.48 3.85 -3.68
N ASP A 5 5.73 4.20 -4.95
CA ASP A 5 5.42 3.36 -6.12
C ASP A 5 6.20 2.05 -6.13
N VAL A 6 7.41 2.04 -5.57
CA VAL A 6 8.22 0.83 -5.39
C VAL A 6 7.50 -0.20 -4.52
N PHE A 7 6.84 0.24 -3.43
CA PHE A 7 6.06 -0.62 -2.55
C PHE A 7 4.74 -1.01 -3.20
N TRP A 8 4.12 -0.08 -3.93
CA TRP A 8 2.88 -0.35 -4.64
C TRP A 8 3.06 -1.41 -5.72
N SER A 9 4.10 -1.27 -6.54
CA SER A 9 4.50 -2.24 -7.57
C SER A 9 4.75 -3.62 -6.97
N PHE A 10 5.57 -3.69 -5.92
CA PHE A 10 5.82 -4.94 -5.20
C PHE A 10 4.52 -5.56 -4.70
N SER A 11 3.63 -4.74 -4.13
CA SER A 11 2.35 -5.18 -3.61
C SER A 11 1.44 -5.74 -4.69
N PHE A 12 1.36 -5.11 -5.87
CA PHE A 12 0.61 -5.64 -7.02
C PHE A 12 1.10 -7.02 -7.45
N GLY A 13 2.42 -7.19 -7.58
CA GLY A 13 2.98 -8.50 -7.89
C GLY A 13 2.65 -9.54 -6.82
N ALA A 14 2.81 -9.17 -5.56
CA ALA A 14 2.55 -10.06 -4.43
C ALA A 14 1.06 -10.43 -4.30
N ILE A 15 0.12 -9.50 -4.47
CA ILE A 15 -1.31 -9.80 -4.38
C ILE A 15 -1.81 -10.60 -5.57
N PHE A 16 -1.30 -10.37 -6.78
CA PHE A 16 -1.66 -11.19 -7.95
C PHE A 16 -1.19 -12.63 -7.78
N ALA A 17 0.03 -12.86 -7.27
CA ALA A 17 0.49 -14.19 -6.92
C ALA A 17 -0.32 -14.81 -5.76
N ALA A 18 -0.67 -14.04 -4.73
CA ALA A 18 -1.48 -14.52 -3.62
C ALA A 18 -2.90 -14.90 -4.08
N ALA A 19 -3.51 -14.10 -4.95
CA ALA A 19 -4.83 -14.35 -5.49
C ALA A 19 -4.86 -15.60 -6.38
N SER A 20 -3.77 -15.90 -7.11
CA SER A 20 -3.62 -17.10 -7.93
C SER A 20 -2.92 -18.28 -7.23
N ALA A 21 -2.84 -18.26 -5.90
CA ALA A 21 -2.11 -19.25 -5.12
C ALA A 21 -2.54 -20.70 -5.38
N GLY A 22 -3.83 -20.92 -5.70
CA GLY A 22 -4.35 -22.25 -6.06
C GLY A 22 -3.63 -22.87 -7.26
N THR A 23 -3.46 -22.13 -8.35
CA THR A 23 -2.73 -22.58 -9.55
C THR A 23 -1.23 -22.60 -9.29
N LEU A 24 -0.68 -21.57 -8.63
CA LEU A 24 0.76 -21.47 -8.37
C LEU A 24 1.29 -22.57 -7.44
N LYS A 25 0.41 -23.21 -6.67
CA LYS A 25 0.79 -24.37 -5.85
C LYS A 25 1.35 -25.51 -6.70
N THR A 26 0.76 -25.77 -7.86
CA THR A 26 1.11 -26.91 -8.72
C THR A 26 2.15 -26.57 -9.77
N GLU A 27 2.13 -25.33 -10.29
CA GLU A 27 3.04 -24.88 -11.34
C GLU A 27 4.52 -24.85 -10.91
N GLU A 28 5.42 -25.32 -11.78
CA GLU A 28 6.86 -25.32 -11.49
C GLU A 28 7.57 -24.02 -11.88
N ARG A 29 7.10 -23.37 -12.93
CA ARG A 29 7.71 -22.16 -13.50
C ARG A 29 6.73 -21.01 -13.38
N PHE A 30 7.05 -20.02 -12.54
CA PHE A 30 6.15 -18.90 -12.33
C PHE A 30 6.00 -18.01 -13.58
N TRP A 31 7.05 -17.89 -14.39
CA TRP A 31 7.08 -16.98 -15.54
C TRP A 31 6.18 -17.41 -16.70
N SER A 32 5.76 -18.67 -16.75
CA SER A 32 4.82 -19.19 -17.75
C SER A 32 3.37 -19.15 -17.29
N THR A 33 3.09 -18.67 -16.07
CA THR A 33 1.72 -18.68 -15.54
C THR A 33 0.91 -17.50 -16.06
N PRO A 34 -0.39 -17.68 -16.38
CA PRO A 34 -1.23 -16.60 -16.86
C PRO A 34 -1.28 -15.40 -15.91
N SER A 35 -1.28 -15.64 -14.58
CA SER A 35 -1.25 -14.58 -13.58
C SER A 35 0.05 -13.78 -13.59
N PHE A 36 1.19 -14.41 -13.88
CA PHE A 36 2.46 -13.69 -14.02
C PHE A 36 2.50 -12.85 -15.30
N VAL A 37 2.07 -13.43 -16.42
CA VAL A 37 1.99 -12.69 -17.70
C VAL A 37 1.07 -11.48 -17.55
N TYR A 38 -0.09 -11.67 -16.91
CA TYR A 38 -0.98 -10.56 -16.58
C TYR A 38 -0.28 -9.51 -15.70
N THR A 39 0.42 -9.93 -14.65
CA THR A 39 1.18 -9.03 -13.76
C THR A 39 2.18 -8.19 -14.56
N LEU A 40 2.95 -8.82 -15.44
CA LEU A 40 3.92 -8.13 -16.28
C LEU A 40 3.26 -7.11 -17.20
N LEU A 41 2.18 -7.50 -17.88
CA LEU A 41 1.43 -6.61 -18.77
C LEU A 41 0.78 -5.45 -18.01
N PHE A 42 0.15 -5.71 -16.87
CA PHE A 42 -0.42 -4.69 -16.01
C PHE A 42 0.62 -3.67 -15.57
N LEU A 43 1.77 -4.14 -15.06
CA LEU A 43 2.85 -3.26 -14.61
C LEU A 43 3.44 -2.43 -15.76
N SER A 44 3.65 -3.06 -16.91
CA SER A 44 4.37 -2.44 -18.04
C SER A 44 3.48 -1.52 -18.89
N LEU A 45 2.19 -1.83 -19.01
CA LEU A 45 1.26 -1.14 -19.91
C LEU A 45 0.32 -0.18 -19.17
N ILE A 46 0.09 -0.37 -17.86
CA ILE A 46 -0.86 0.43 -17.09
C ILE A 46 -0.13 1.17 -15.96
N PHE A 47 0.43 0.43 -15.02
CA PHE A 47 0.95 1.03 -13.78
C PHE A 47 2.15 1.95 -14.03
N ALA A 48 3.22 1.45 -14.65
CA ALA A 48 4.42 2.26 -14.89
C ALA A 48 4.14 3.46 -15.82
N PRO A 49 3.40 3.33 -16.95
CA PRO A 49 3.00 4.48 -17.74
C PRO A 49 2.16 5.51 -16.98
N SER A 50 1.25 5.08 -16.09
CA SER A 50 0.48 6.02 -15.26
C SER A 50 1.38 6.82 -14.30
N GLY A 51 2.34 6.16 -13.63
CA GLY A 51 3.28 6.85 -12.76
C GLY A 51 4.21 7.80 -13.52
N LEU A 52 4.64 7.41 -14.73
CA LEU A 52 5.41 8.28 -15.61
C LEU A 52 4.63 9.54 -15.99
N TYR A 53 3.35 9.41 -16.30
CA TYR A 53 2.50 10.57 -16.57
C TYR A 53 2.41 11.47 -15.35
N LEU A 54 2.18 10.93 -14.14
CA LEU A 54 2.10 11.73 -12.91
C LEU A 54 3.41 12.48 -12.65
N LEU A 55 4.55 11.80 -12.81
CA LEU A 55 5.87 12.38 -12.68
C LEU A 55 6.12 13.53 -13.67
N TRP A 56 5.62 13.39 -14.89
CA TRP A 56 5.81 14.38 -15.94
C TRP A 56 4.88 15.58 -15.82
N ASP A 57 3.64 15.35 -15.40
CA ASP A 57 2.60 16.37 -15.28
C ASP A 57 2.66 17.14 -13.95
N ASN A 58 3.04 16.45 -12.86
CA ASN A 58 3.05 16.99 -11.50
C ASN A 58 4.37 16.62 -10.76
N PRO A 59 5.54 17.05 -11.25
CA PRO A 59 6.85 16.63 -10.74
C PRO A 59 7.09 16.96 -9.27
N GLY A 60 6.65 18.15 -8.84
CA GLY A 60 6.70 18.55 -7.43
C GLY A 60 5.89 17.62 -6.54
N TRP A 61 4.62 17.39 -6.88
CA TRP A 61 3.77 16.50 -6.11
C TRP A 61 4.29 15.05 -6.10
N GLU A 62 4.67 14.55 -7.28
CA GLU A 62 5.13 13.17 -7.44
C GLU A 62 6.42 12.90 -6.65
N SER A 63 7.25 13.90 -6.43
CA SER A 63 8.47 13.79 -5.63
C SER A 63 8.32 14.20 -4.17
N MET A 64 7.10 14.34 -3.65
CA MET A 64 6.86 14.91 -2.30
C MET A 64 7.56 16.26 -2.11
N PHE A 65 7.52 17.09 -3.14
CA PHE A 65 8.11 18.43 -3.26
C PHE A 65 9.62 18.46 -3.05
N VAL A 66 10.31 17.40 -3.49
CA VAL A 66 11.78 17.35 -3.54
C VAL A 66 12.29 17.91 -4.86
N LEU A 67 11.62 17.57 -5.97
CA LEU A 67 11.93 18.07 -7.32
C LEU A 67 11.08 19.29 -7.63
N GLY A 68 11.65 20.24 -8.37
CA GLY A 68 10.94 21.43 -8.84
C GLY A 68 10.18 21.14 -10.13
N ASP A 69 10.50 21.90 -11.17
CA ASP A 69 9.82 21.81 -12.45
C ASP A 69 10.31 20.64 -13.31
N LYS A 70 9.48 20.28 -14.29
CA LYS A 70 9.77 19.22 -15.27
C LYS A 70 11.09 19.43 -16.01
N ASN A 71 11.50 20.68 -16.23
CA ASN A 71 12.76 21.00 -16.91
C ASN A 71 13.99 20.63 -16.08
N GLU A 72 13.83 20.42 -14.77
CA GLU A 72 14.89 19.98 -13.85
C GLU A 72 15.02 18.46 -13.80
N ILE A 73 14.02 17.73 -14.34
CA ILE A 73 14.02 16.26 -14.32
C ILE A 73 14.86 15.72 -15.46
N HIS A 74 16.02 15.15 -15.11
CA HIS A 74 16.85 14.40 -16.04
C HIS A 74 16.14 13.10 -16.48
N ALA A 75 16.21 12.75 -17.77
CA ALA A 75 15.54 11.58 -18.36
C ALA A 75 15.90 10.21 -17.73
N ILE A 76 17.01 10.15 -17.00
CA ILE A 76 17.41 8.96 -16.22
C ILE A 76 16.38 8.66 -15.12
N LEU A 77 15.81 9.69 -14.47
CA LEU A 77 14.86 9.49 -13.38
C LEU A 77 13.59 8.74 -13.84
N PRO A 78 12.83 9.19 -14.87
CA PRO A 78 11.67 8.44 -15.36
C PRO A 78 12.06 7.06 -15.91
N THR A 79 13.25 6.93 -16.52
CA THR A 79 13.72 5.62 -17.02
C THR A 79 13.92 4.62 -15.88
N VAL A 80 14.64 5.02 -14.83
CA VAL A 80 14.87 4.20 -13.64
C VAL A 80 13.55 3.91 -12.95
N PHE A 81 12.68 4.91 -12.79
CA PHE A 81 11.36 4.77 -12.20
C PHE A 81 10.50 3.71 -12.90
N ALA A 82 10.40 3.77 -14.23
CA ALA A 82 9.63 2.80 -15.00
C ALA A 82 10.21 1.39 -14.87
N PHE A 83 11.53 1.28 -14.96
CA PHE A 83 12.24 0.01 -14.81
C PHE A 83 12.06 -0.60 -13.41
N THR A 84 12.25 0.20 -12.35
CA THR A 84 12.18 -0.29 -10.97
C THR A 84 10.77 -0.70 -10.59
N ASN A 85 9.74 0.00 -11.05
CA ASN A 85 8.35 -0.39 -10.80
C ASN A 85 8.04 -1.77 -11.39
N VAL A 86 8.38 -2.01 -12.66
CA VAL A 86 8.16 -3.33 -13.28
C VAL A 86 9.00 -4.40 -12.57
N LEU A 87 10.28 -4.13 -12.30
CA LEU A 87 11.17 -5.06 -11.63
C LEU A 87 10.68 -5.45 -10.23
N LEU A 88 10.26 -4.47 -9.42
CA LEU A 88 9.81 -4.72 -8.05
C LEU A 88 8.48 -5.47 -8.01
N GLY A 89 7.59 -5.24 -8.98
CA GLY A 89 6.40 -6.07 -9.10
C GLY A 89 6.72 -7.52 -9.49
N ILE A 90 7.70 -7.75 -10.37
CA ILE A 90 8.21 -9.12 -10.65
C ILE A 90 8.78 -9.75 -9.37
N ILE A 91 9.56 -8.99 -8.59
CA ILE A 91 10.13 -9.48 -7.32
C ILE A 91 9.03 -9.80 -6.31
N GLY A 92 8.03 -8.94 -6.15
CA GLY A 92 6.89 -9.17 -5.24
C GLY A 92 6.11 -10.44 -5.61
N TYR A 93 5.88 -10.64 -6.91
CA TYR A 93 5.27 -11.86 -7.43
C TYR A 93 6.13 -13.09 -7.11
N TYR A 94 7.43 -13.03 -7.42
CA TYR A 94 8.37 -14.14 -7.22
C TYR A 94 8.52 -14.54 -5.74
N VAL A 95 8.65 -13.57 -4.84
CA VAL A 95 8.77 -13.82 -3.40
C VAL A 95 7.52 -14.54 -2.88
N THR A 96 6.35 -14.07 -3.29
CA THR A 96 5.07 -14.68 -2.90
C THR A 96 4.92 -16.08 -3.49
N TYR A 97 5.26 -16.26 -4.77
CA TYR A 97 5.33 -17.56 -5.44
C TYR A 97 6.23 -18.56 -4.70
N ARG A 98 7.46 -18.16 -4.34
CA ARG A 98 8.38 -19.04 -3.58
C ARG A 98 7.75 -19.49 -2.27
N LYS A 99 7.05 -18.59 -1.55
CA LYS A 99 6.41 -18.94 -0.29
C LYS A 99 5.20 -19.87 -0.49
N ILE A 100 4.43 -19.70 -1.56
CA ILE A 100 3.35 -20.62 -1.91
C ILE A 100 3.93 -22.00 -2.23
N ARG A 101 4.99 -22.06 -3.04
CA ARG A 101 5.66 -23.32 -3.43
C ARG A 101 6.33 -24.05 -2.28
N SER A 102 6.85 -23.34 -1.27
CA SER A 102 7.43 -24.00 -0.10
C SER A 102 6.40 -24.86 0.65
N ASN A 103 5.12 -24.51 0.53
CA ASN A 103 4.01 -25.19 1.21
C ASN A 103 3.17 -26.02 0.22
N ARG A 104 3.73 -26.39 -0.94
CA ARG A 104 2.99 -27.11 -2.01
C ARG A 104 2.44 -28.47 -1.58
N HIS A 105 3.05 -29.10 -0.58
CA HIS A 105 2.63 -30.40 -0.06
C HIS A 105 1.58 -30.29 1.05
N GLU A 106 1.34 -29.09 1.58
CA GLU A 106 0.30 -28.89 2.58
C GLU A 106 -1.08 -29.02 1.93
N GLU A 107 -2.00 -29.72 2.58
CA GLU A 107 -3.35 -29.89 2.05
C GLU A 107 -4.05 -28.54 1.87
N VAL A 108 -3.88 -27.67 2.88
CA VAL A 108 -4.41 -26.32 2.95
C VAL A 108 -3.24 -25.34 2.91
N LEU A 109 -3.23 -24.42 1.95
CA LEU A 109 -2.21 -23.38 1.92
C LEU A 109 -2.36 -22.44 3.13
N PRO A 110 -1.24 -22.04 3.76
CA PRO A 110 -1.27 -21.09 4.85
C PRO A 110 -1.50 -19.69 4.27
N MET A 111 -2.47 -18.94 4.81
CA MET A 111 -2.78 -17.57 4.35
C MET A 111 -1.64 -16.57 4.57
N SER A 112 -0.57 -16.97 5.28
CA SER A 112 0.59 -16.14 5.59
C SER A 112 1.37 -15.64 4.37
N HIS A 113 1.17 -16.20 3.17
CA HIS A 113 1.73 -15.65 1.94
C HIS A 113 1.14 -14.27 1.59
N ASN A 114 -0.02 -13.91 2.13
CA ASN A 114 -0.62 -12.58 1.95
C ASN A 114 0.16 -11.47 2.68
N LYS A 115 1.04 -11.82 3.63
CA LYS A 115 1.82 -10.83 4.38
C LYS A 115 2.67 -9.93 3.49
N TYR A 116 3.14 -10.42 2.34
CA TYR A 116 4.05 -9.68 1.48
C TYR A 116 3.38 -8.45 0.85
N TRP A 117 2.16 -8.60 0.34
CA TRP A 117 1.41 -7.45 -0.19
C TRP A 117 0.91 -6.55 0.95
N ILE A 118 0.50 -7.12 2.09
CA ILE A 118 0.04 -6.35 3.26
C ILE A 118 1.17 -5.47 3.80
N HIS A 119 2.34 -6.04 4.06
CA HIS A 119 3.49 -5.28 4.57
C HIS A 119 3.98 -4.23 3.56
N ALA A 120 3.90 -4.51 2.26
CA ALA A 120 4.20 -3.52 1.24
C ALA A 120 3.18 -2.36 1.27
N TYR A 121 1.88 -2.63 1.41
CA TYR A 121 0.89 -1.58 1.63
C TYR A 121 1.12 -0.83 2.94
N THR A 122 1.49 -1.50 4.03
CA THR A 122 1.83 -0.83 5.29
C THR A 122 2.99 0.16 5.11
N CYS A 123 4.05 -0.23 4.40
CA CYS A 123 5.16 0.69 4.09
C CYS A 123 4.70 1.87 3.24
N PHE A 124 3.86 1.63 2.24
CA PHE A 124 3.23 2.66 1.42
C PHE A 124 2.38 3.64 2.27
N CYS A 125 1.49 3.11 3.12
CA CYS A 125 0.65 3.89 4.02
C CYS A 125 1.49 4.66 5.05
N ALA A 126 2.61 4.11 5.50
CA ALA A 126 3.53 4.77 6.41
C ALA A 126 4.13 6.01 5.75
N ILE A 127 4.62 5.91 4.51
CA ILE A 127 5.19 7.06 3.79
C ILE A 127 4.11 8.11 3.48
N LEU A 128 2.95 7.69 2.95
CA LEU A 128 1.86 8.60 2.62
C LEU A 128 1.25 9.26 3.85
N GLY A 129 0.94 8.47 4.85
CA GLY A 129 0.25 8.93 6.05
C GLY A 129 1.15 9.78 6.94
N MET A 130 2.44 9.46 7.07
CA MET A 130 3.38 10.36 7.75
C MET A 130 3.69 11.61 6.90
N GLY A 131 3.65 11.48 5.57
CA GLY A 131 3.82 12.57 4.61
C GLY A 131 2.53 13.29 4.20
N TYR A 132 1.42 13.13 4.94
CA TYR A 132 0.09 13.53 4.48
C TYR A 132 -0.01 15.00 4.08
N ASN A 133 0.73 15.88 4.77
CA ASN A 133 0.76 17.31 4.46
C ASN A 133 1.31 17.62 3.06
N ARG A 134 2.25 16.81 2.58
CA ARG A 134 2.81 16.91 1.23
C ARG A 134 1.87 16.24 0.23
N PHE A 135 1.39 15.05 0.56
CA PHE A 135 0.49 14.30 -0.32
C PHE A 135 -0.82 15.07 -0.61
N MET A 136 -1.42 15.68 0.41
CA MET A 136 -2.66 16.44 0.29
C MET A 136 -2.44 17.92 -0.05
N TYR A 137 -1.25 18.29 -0.56
CA TYR A 137 -1.02 19.67 -0.97
C TYR A 137 -1.69 19.94 -2.33
N PRO A 138 -2.57 20.94 -2.45
CA PRO A 138 -3.41 21.11 -3.64
C PRO A 138 -2.71 21.90 -4.78
N SER A 139 -1.54 22.48 -4.52
CA SER A 139 -0.89 23.46 -5.39
C SER A 139 0.49 22.99 -5.88
N ASP A 140 1.21 23.86 -6.59
CA ASP A 140 2.49 23.58 -7.23
C ASP A 140 3.70 23.68 -6.29
N TYR A 141 4.88 23.38 -6.84
CA TYR A 141 6.14 23.42 -6.12
C TYR A 141 6.53 24.83 -5.65
N VAL A 142 6.20 25.86 -6.44
CA VAL A 142 6.54 27.25 -6.12
C VAL A 142 5.78 27.71 -4.88
N ALA A 143 4.47 27.45 -4.83
CA ALA A 143 3.63 27.74 -3.68
C ALA A 143 4.10 26.98 -2.42
N TRP A 144 4.49 25.71 -2.58
CA TRP A 144 5.05 24.90 -1.49
C TRP A 144 6.34 25.50 -0.94
N ARG A 145 7.28 25.88 -1.81
CA ARG A 145 8.56 26.50 -1.40
C ARG A 145 8.39 27.89 -0.79
N ALA A 146 7.37 28.63 -1.21
CA ALA A 146 7.00 29.90 -0.60
C ALA A 146 6.37 29.74 0.80
N GLY A 147 6.09 28.50 1.25
CA GLY A 147 5.46 28.23 2.53
C GLY A 147 3.98 28.58 2.56
N THR A 148 3.32 28.58 1.40
CA THR A 148 1.88 28.88 1.33
C THR A 148 1.08 27.72 1.90
N GLU A 149 0.32 27.98 2.96
CA GLU A 149 -0.52 26.97 3.59
C GLU A 149 -1.92 26.93 2.95
N TYR A 150 -2.42 25.72 2.71
CA TYR A 150 -3.78 25.48 2.22
C TYR A 150 -4.54 24.58 3.20
N PRO A 151 -5.86 24.76 3.35
CA PRO A 151 -6.74 23.78 3.95
C PRO A 151 -6.63 22.41 3.27
N LEU A 152 -6.69 21.32 4.05
CA LEU A 152 -6.65 19.95 3.50
C LEU A 152 -7.83 19.65 2.56
N THR A 153 -8.94 20.36 2.73
CA THR A 153 -10.14 20.21 1.91
C THR A 153 -9.91 20.59 0.46
N ASP A 154 -8.98 21.51 0.20
CA ASP A 154 -8.72 22.04 -1.14
C ASP A 154 -8.11 20.97 -2.06
N PHE A 155 -7.49 19.94 -1.48
CA PHE A 155 -7.04 18.76 -2.20
C PHE A 155 -8.19 18.07 -2.95
N PHE A 156 -9.40 18.05 -2.37
CA PHE A 156 -10.55 17.35 -2.96
C PHE A 156 -11.12 18.03 -4.20
N THR A 157 -10.72 19.26 -4.47
CA THR A 157 -11.04 20.01 -5.68
C THR A 157 -9.81 20.28 -6.54
N SER A 158 -8.66 19.71 -6.18
CA SER A 158 -7.39 19.95 -6.86
C SER A 158 -7.30 19.18 -8.19
N ARG A 159 -6.52 19.74 -9.12
CA ARG A 159 -6.18 19.06 -10.38
C ARG A 159 -5.54 17.68 -10.13
N ILE A 160 -4.70 17.59 -9.11
CA ILE A 160 -3.99 16.35 -8.75
C ILE A 160 -4.98 15.24 -8.43
N LEU A 161 -5.98 15.49 -7.58
CA LEU A 161 -6.99 14.48 -7.27
C LEU A 161 -7.76 14.05 -8.52
N TYR A 162 -8.17 14.98 -9.38
CA TYR A 162 -8.87 14.63 -10.61
C TYR A 162 -8.01 13.75 -11.54
N THR A 163 -6.71 14.01 -11.64
CA THR A 163 -5.77 13.16 -12.36
C THR A 163 -5.70 11.75 -11.75
N LEU A 164 -5.61 11.65 -10.42
CA LEU A 164 -5.60 10.35 -9.73
C LEU A 164 -6.90 9.57 -9.94
N LEU A 165 -8.06 10.24 -9.88
CA LEU A 165 -9.35 9.63 -10.14
C LEU A 165 -9.45 9.14 -11.59
N ALA A 166 -9.03 9.95 -12.56
CA ALA A 166 -9.03 9.59 -13.98
C ALA A 166 -8.15 8.35 -14.24
N MET A 167 -6.97 8.26 -13.64
CA MET A 167 -6.12 7.07 -13.71
C MET A 167 -6.73 5.88 -12.96
N GLY A 168 -7.35 6.13 -11.81
CA GLY A 168 -8.04 5.14 -10.99
C GLY A 168 -9.14 4.41 -11.75
N VAL A 169 -9.85 5.08 -12.67
CA VAL A 169 -10.87 4.46 -13.53
C VAL A 169 -10.30 3.30 -14.35
N VAL A 170 -9.04 3.35 -14.75
CA VAL A 170 -8.39 2.27 -15.51
C VAL A 170 -7.67 1.30 -14.58
N LEU A 171 -6.92 1.83 -13.61
CA LEU A 171 -6.05 1.05 -12.73
C LEU A 171 -6.84 0.17 -11.76
N ILE A 172 -7.93 0.69 -11.16
CA ILE A 172 -8.72 -0.06 -10.17
C ILE A 172 -9.37 -1.29 -10.80
N PRO A 173 -10.11 -1.21 -11.92
CA PRO A 173 -10.67 -2.41 -12.55
C PRO A 173 -9.60 -3.41 -12.99
N ALA A 174 -8.49 -2.92 -13.55
CA ALA A 174 -7.37 -3.77 -13.95
C ALA A 174 -6.73 -4.49 -12.76
N ALA A 175 -6.68 -3.88 -11.58
CA ALA A 175 -6.19 -4.57 -10.38
C ALA A 175 -7.25 -5.48 -9.73
N TYR A 176 -8.50 -5.04 -9.63
CA TYR A 176 -9.50 -5.68 -8.77
C TYR A 176 -10.18 -6.87 -9.47
N ILE A 177 -10.45 -6.78 -10.78
CA ILE A 177 -11.15 -7.85 -11.51
C ILE A 177 -10.34 -9.16 -11.51
N PRO A 178 -9.03 -9.18 -11.83
CA PRO A 178 -8.23 -10.40 -11.77
C PRO A 178 -8.12 -10.95 -10.35
N CYS A 179 -7.89 -10.09 -9.36
CA CYS A 179 -7.88 -10.49 -7.95
C CYS A 179 -9.19 -11.19 -7.56
N TYR A 180 -10.34 -10.58 -7.88
CA TYR A 180 -11.65 -11.16 -7.62
C TYR A 180 -11.82 -12.54 -8.29
N ILE A 181 -11.49 -12.64 -9.58
CA ILE A 181 -11.62 -13.88 -10.35
C ILE A 181 -10.70 -14.97 -9.78
N TRP A 182 -9.44 -14.68 -9.51
CA TRP A 182 -8.47 -15.67 -9.02
C TRP A 182 -8.73 -16.06 -7.57
N PHE A 183 -9.07 -15.12 -6.69
CA PHE A 183 -9.48 -15.47 -5.34
C PHE A 183 -10.70 -16.39 -5.35
N LYS A 184 -11.74 -16.07 -6.14
CA LYS A 184 -12.95 -16.88 -6.24
C LYS A 184 -12.69 -18.27 -6.80
N ASN A 185 -11.89 -18.38 -7.87
CA ASN A 185 -11.77 -19.61 -8.65
C ASN A 185 -10.57 -20.48 -8.26
N GLN A 186 -9.59 -19.95 -7.54
CA GLN A 186 -8.30 -20.63 -7.31
C GLN A 186 -7.95 -20.70 -5.82
N THR A 187 -8.13 -19.62 -5.06
CA THR A 187 -7.57 -19.51 -3.71
C THR A 187 -8.59 -19.72 -2.58
N LEU A 188 -9.77 -19.11 -2.68
CA LEU A 188 -10.82 -19.15 -1.63
C LEU A 188 -11.87 -20.22 -1.94
N LEU A 189 -11.41 -21.45 -2.18
CA LEU A 189 -12.28 -22.57 -2.57
C LEU A 189 -12.84 -23.37 -1.38
N ARG A 190 -12.21 -23.31 -0.19
CA ARG A 190 -12.67 -24.10 0.96
C ARG A 190 -13.50 -23.26 1.92
N HIS A 191 -14.34 -23.95 2.70
CA HIS A 191 -15.10 -23.31 3.77
C HIS A 191 -14.14 -22.71 4.82
N GLY A 192 -14.39 -21.46 5.22
CA GLY A 192 -13.57 -20.74 6.19
C GLY A 192 -12.33 -20.03 5.63
N ASP A 193 -11.93 -20.25 4.37
CA ASP A 193 -10.76 -19.59 3.78
C ASP A 193 -10.91 -18.06 3.73
N LYS A 194 -12.12 -17.58 3.43
CA LYS A 194 -12.44 -16.14 3.47
C LYS A 194 -12.18 -15.55 4.85
N SER A 195 -12.68 -16.18 5.92
CA SER A 195 -12.48 -15.72 7.29
C SER A 195 -11.00 -15.76 7.69
N ARG A 196 -10.29 -16.83 7.30
CA ARG A 196 -8.84 -16.95 7.52
C ARG A 196 -8.07 -15.84 6.82
N LEU A 197 -8.42 -15.51 5.57
CA LEU A 197 -7.80 -14.41 4.84
C LEU A 197 -8.07 -13.07 5.53
N ILE A 198 -9.31 -12.77 5.88
CA ILE A 198 -9.68 -11.52 6.57
C ILE A 198 -8.92 -11.37 7.89
N ILE A 199 -8.90 -12.41 8.73
CA ILE A 199 -8.16 -12.40 10.00
C ILE A 199 -6.66 -12.21 9.75
N THR A 200 -6.12 -12.84 8.71
CA THR A 200 -4.71 -12.70 8.33
C THR A 200 -4.40 -11.27 7.89
N CYS A 201 -5.26 -10.66 7.08
CA CYS A 201 -5.14 -9.26 6.66
C CYS A 201 -5.15 -8.31 7.87
N LEU A 202 -6.12 -8.47 8.77
CA LEU A 202 -6.22 -7.68 9.99
C LEU A 202 -4.99 -7.86 10.89
N TYR A 203 -4.54 -9.09 11.09
CA TYR A 203 -3.38 -9.39 11.92
C TYR A 203 -2.12 -8.68 11.40
N PHE A 204 -1.83 -8.78 10.11
CA PHE A 204 -0.63 -8.16 9.53
C PHE A 204 -0.74 -6.64 9.41
N ALA A 205 -1.94 -6.09 9.15
CA ALA A 205 -2.16 -4.65 9.18
C ALA A 205 -1.93 -4.09 10.60
N LEU A 206 -2.51 -4.74 11.61
CA LEU A 206 -2.29 -4.36 13.01
C LEU A 206 -0.81 -4.50 13.40
N GLN A 207 -0.14 -5.57 12.99
CA GLN A 207 1.30 -5.71 13.19
C GLN A 207 2.06 -4.52 12.60
N GLY A 208 1.68 -4.10 11.39
CA GLY A 208 2.21 -2.91 10.72
C GLY A 208 2.03 -1.65 11.56
N VAL A 209 0.79 -1.40 12.01
CA VAL A 209 0.46 -0.28 12.91
C VAL A 209 1.34 -0.28 14.15
N TRP A 210 1.47 -1.43 14.82
CA TRP A 210 2.28 -1.58 16.03
C TRP A 210 3.76 -1.26 15.78
N VAL A 211 4.36 -1.85 14.73
CA VAL A 211 5.79 -1.66 14.43
C VAL A 211 6.10 -0.21 14.08
N ILE A 212 5.33 0.40 13.17
CA ILE A 212 5.57 1.79 12.76
C ILE A 212 5.33 2.76 13.91
N SER A 213 4.27 2.55 14.71
CA SER A 213 3.99 3.39 15.87
C SER A 213 5.10 3.29 16.93
N ALA A 214 5.64 2.09 17.16
CA ALA A 214 6.73 1.89 18.10
C ALA A 214 8.03 2.56 17.63
N VAL A 215 8.38 2.42 16.34
CA VAL A 215 9.56 3.07 15.75
C VAL A 215 9.42 4.60 15.81
N PHE A 216 8.26 5.13 15.45
CA PHE A 216 7.99 6.57 15.49
C PHE A 216 8.00 7.11 16.92
N GLY A 217 7.35 6.42 17.86
CA GLY A 217 7.38 6.77 19.28
C GLY A 217 8.81 6.78 19.83
N GLY A 218 9.61 5.76 19.50
CA GLY A 218 11.03 5.72 19.86
C GLY A 218 11.83 6.88 19.27
N TYR A 219 11.56 7.26 18.03
CA TYR A 219 12.16 8.45 17.39
C TYR A 219 11.79 9.74 18.12
N GLN A 220 10.51 9.92 18.49
CA GLN A 220 10.06 11.10 19.21
C GLN A 220 10.69 11.19 20.61
N ILE A 221 10.73 10.06 21.34
CA ILE A 221 11.37 9.97 22.66
C ILE A 221 12.86 10.34 22.56
N ARG A 222 13.57 9.81 21.56
CA ARG A 222 15.00 10.07 21.37
C ARG A 222 15.31 11.55 21.09
N ASN A 223 14.46 12.22 20.33
CA ASN A 223 14.64 13.63 19.96
C ASN A 223 13.91 14.60 20.90
N PHE A 224 13.31 14.10 21.97
CA PHE A 224 12.63 14.93 22.95
C PHE A 224 13.65 15.70 23.80
N VAL A 225 13.64 17.02 23.65
CA VAL A 225 14.45 17.92 24.48
C VAL A 225 13.74 18.09 25.81
N LYS A 226 14.34 17.53 26.86
CA LYS A 226 13.86 17.68 28.24
C LYS A 226 14.03 19.12 28.70
N ASP A 227 13.01 19.63 29.36
CA ASP A 227 13.08 20.90 30.05
C ASP A 227 13.64 20.68 31.45
N PRO A 228 14.80 21.26 31.79
CA PRO A 228 15.41 21.09 33.11
C PRO A 228 14.58 21.74 34.22
N GLN A 229 13.64 22.63 33.90
CA GLN A 229 12.76 23.27 34.89
C GLN A 229 11.52 22.43 35.24
N LEU A 230 11.24 21.39 34.45
CA LEU A 230 10.08 20.50 34.66
C LEU A 230 10.50 19.20 35.33
N SER A 231 9.61 18.65 36.15
CA SER A 231 9.76 17.31 36.70
C SER A 231 9.79 16.24 35.59
N TYR A 232 10.23 15.03 35.93
CA TYR A 232 10.20 13.90 34.99
C TYR A 232 8.77 13.63 34.47
N VAL A 233 7.78 13.69 35.37
CA VAL A 233 6.37 13.45 35.04
C VAL A 233 5.83 14.54 34.12
N GLU A 234 6.16 15.81 34.36
CA GLU A 234 5.77 16.92 33.48
C GLU A 234 6.47 16.86 32.12
N ASN A 235 7.74 16.46 32.06
CA ASN A 235 8.42 16.21 30.80
C ASN A 235 7.79 15.03 30.02
N MET A 236 7.38 13.96 30.71
CA MET A 236 6.63 12.87 30.08
C MET A 236 5.25 13.34 29.60
N TRP A 237 4.51 14.09 30.41
CA TRP A 237 3.24 14.67 29.98
C TRP A 237 3.47 15.58 28.79
N ARG A 238 4.45 16.47 28.78
CA ARG A 238 4.78 17.33 27.63
C ARG A 238 5.12 16.54 26.36
N LEU A 239 5.73 15.36 26.47
CA LEU A 239 5.94 14.48 25.32
C LEU A 239 4.61 14.01 24.70
N PHE A 240 3.58 13.75 25.52
CA PHE A 240 2.26 13.26 25.08
C PHE A 240 1.18 14.34 24.93
N ASP A 241 1.32 15.47 25.61
CA ASP A 241 0.30 16.52 25.85
C ASP A 241 0.67 17.86 25.17
N SER A 242 1.74 17.87 24.35
CA SER A 242 2.08 19.01 23.47
C SER A 242 1.39 18.96 22.11
N GLY A 243 0.40 18.09 21.92
CA GLY A 243 -0.31 18.03 20.65
C GLY A 243 -1.58 17.24 20.76
N ASP A 244 -2.71 17.96 20.76
CA ASP A 244 -3.94 17.43 20.18
C ASP A 244 -3.57 16.70 18.89
N ILE A 245 -3.72 15.37 18.87
CA ILE A 245 -3.31 14.56 17.73
C ILE A 245 -4.08 14.94 16.46
N LEU A 246 -5.25 15.58 16.64
CA LEU A 246 -6.08 16.14 15.57
C LEU A 246 -5.55 17.48 15.07
N ASN A 247 -4.69 18.17 15.84
CA ASN A 247 -4.05 19.39 15.40
C ASN A 247 -2.95 19.04 14.38
N ARG A 248 -3.07 19.62 13.17
CA ARG A 248 -2.12 19.48 12.06
C ARG A 248 -0.67 19.80 12.45
N ASN A 249 -0.48 20.71 13.39
CA ASN A 249 0.85 21.16 13.86
C ASN A 249 1.41 20.28 14.98
N SER A 250 0.67 19.28 15.45
CA SER A 250 1.14 18.31 16.43
C SER A 250 2.26 17.45 15.86
N LYS A 251 3.27 17.17 16.70
CA LYS A 251 4.34 16.20 16.41
C LYS A 251 3.81 14.79 16.20
N TRP A 252 2.62 14.50 16.72
CA TRP A 252 1.95 13.21 16.61
C TRP A 252 0.98 13.13 15.42
N SER A 253 0.68 14.25 14.75
CA SER A 253 -0.21 14.26 13.57
C SER A 253 0.24 13.34 12.43
N PRO A 254 1.56 13.12 12.14
CA PRO A 254 1.99 12.16 11.14
C PRO A 254 1.58 10.71 11.48
N LEU A 255 1.55 10.38 12.77
CA LEU A 255 1.15 9.05 13.23
C LEU A 255 -0.35 8.82 13.01
N LEU A 256 -1.17 9.84 13.27
CA LEU A 256 -2.60 9.80 12.95
C LEU A 256 -2.84 9.68 11.44
N GLY A 257 -2.11 10.46 10.63
CA GLY A 257 -2.16 10.35 9.18
C GLY A 257 -1.85 8.93 8.70
N PHE A 258 -0.84 8.27 9.29
CA PHE A 258 -0.54 6.86 9.05
C PHE A 258 -1.68 5.94 9.46
N TRP A 259 -2.26 6.07 10.66
CA TRP A 259 -3.37 5.21 11.09
C TRP A 259 -4.59 5.32 10.18
N VAL A 260 -4.94 6.56 9.79
CA VAL A 260 -6.04 6.81 8.86
C VAL A 260 -5.75 6.21 7.49
N ALA A 261 -4.54 6.42 6.96
CA ALA A 261 -4.12 5.84 5.69
C ALA A 261 -4.16 4.31 5.73
N GLU A 262 -3.57 3.68 6.75
CA GLU A 262 -3.53 2.22 6.89
C GLU A 262 -4.93 1.63 6.96
N LEU A 263 -5.81 2.17 7.81
CA LEU A 263 -7.17 1.65 7.96
C LEU A 263 -7.99 1.81 6.68
N LEU A 264 -7.98 3.00 6.07
CA LEU A 264 -8.76 3.28 4.87
C LEU A 264 -8.25 2.51 3.65
N VAL A 265 -6.94 2.52 3.40
CA VAL A 265 -6.34 1.84 2.26
C VAL A 265 -6.47 0.33 2.43
N MET A 266 -6.19 -0.23 3.60
CA MET A 266 -6.35 -1.68 3.82
C MET A 266 -7.81 -2.11 3.70
N PHE A 267 -8.76 -1.30 4.15
CA PHE A 267 -10.18 -1.57 3.91
C PHE A 267 -10.52 -1.60 2.42
N LEU A 268 -10.08 -0.60 1.65
CA LEU A 268 -10.30 -0.53 0.21
C LEU A 268 -9.67 -1.73 -0.52
N VAL A 269 -8.40 -2.03 -0.25
CA VAL A 269 -7.67 -3.14 -0.87
C VAL A 269 -8.29 -4.50 -0.52
N ALA A 270 -8.93 -4.63 0.65
CA ALA A 270 -9.64 -5.84 1.06
C ALA A 270 -11.05 -5.97 0.46
N LEU A 271 -11.60 -4.95 -0.22
CA LEU A 271 -12.94 -5.00 -0.81
C LEU A 271 -13.20 -6.22 -1.70
N PRO A 272 -12.30 -6.62 -2.62
CA PRO A 272 -12.52 -7.83 -3.43
C PRO A 272 -12.78 -9.07 -2.57
N VAL A 273 -12.13 -9.19 -1.41
CA VAL A 273 -12.32 -10.32 -0.48
C VAL A 273 -13.71 -10.30 0.13
N PHE A 274 -14.22 -9.12 0.52
CA PHE A 274 -15.54 -8.98 1.11
C PHE A 274 -16.66 -9.34 0.13
N PHE A 275 -16.52 -9.01 -1.16
CA PHE A 275 -17.54 -9.28 -2.18
C PHE A 275 -17.49 -10.70 -2.77
N ILE A 276 -16.46 -11.49 -2.48
CA ILE A 276 -16.42 -12.89 -2.93
C ILE A 276 -17.49 -13.70 -2.18
N PRO A 277 -18.39 -14.40 -2.88
CA PRO A 277 -19.39 -15.25 -2.23
C PRO A 277 -18.68 -16.36 -1.45
N SER A 278 -19.19 -16.66 -0.26
CA SER A 278 -18.70 -17.81 0.50
C SER A 278 -18.99 -19.09 -0.27
N VAL A 279 -18.02 -20.00 -0.30
CA VAL A 279 -18.27 -21.34 -0.84
C VAL A 279 -19.29 -22.01 0.08
N PRO A 280 -20.45 -22.43 -0.44
CA PRO A 280 -21.46 -23.10 0.38
C PRO A 280 -20.82 -24.35 0.99
N ALA A 281 -21.00 -24.54 2.29
CA ALA A 281 -20.64 -25.80 2.92
C ALA A 281 -21.37 -26.90 2.13
N LYS A 282 -20.62 -27.88 1.58
CA LYS A 282 -21.27 -29.09 1.07
C LYS A 282 -22.16 -29.59 2.19
N LYS A 283 -23.49 -29.56 1.99
CA LYS A 283 -24.41 -30.29 2.88
C LYS A 283 -23.85 -31.70 2.91
N THR A 284 -23.37 -32.14 4.06
CA THR A 284 -23.11 -33.55 4.32
C THR A 284 -24.43 -34.24 4.03
N ILE A 285 -24.48 -34.91 2.88
CA ILE A 285 -25.58 -35.81 2.54
C ILE A 285 -25.49 -36.86 3.64
N LYS A 286 -26.42 -36.78 4.62
CA LYS A 286 -26.64 -37.87 5.55
C LYS A 286 -27.05 -39.06 4.68
N THR A 287 -26.13 -39.98 4.46
CA THR A 287 -26.48 -41.34 4.03
C THR A 287 -27.37 -41.90 5.13
N GLN A 288 -28.67 -41.99 4.83
CA GLN A 288 -29.63 -42.81 5.57
C GLN A 288 -29.43 -44.27 5.19
#